data_AF-B1HN06-F1
#
_entry.id   AF-B1HN06-F1
#
_cell.length_a   1.000
_cell.length_b   1.000
_cell.length_c   1.000
_cell.angle_alpha   90.00
_cell.angle_beta   90.00
_cell.angle_gamma   90.00
#
_symmetry.space_group_name_H-M   'P 1'
#
loop_
_entity.id
_entity.type
_entity.pdbx_description
1 polymer ?
#
loop_
_entity_poly.entity_id
_entity_poly.type
_entity_poly.pdbx_seq_one_letter_code
_entity_poly.pdbx_strand_id
1 'polypeptide(L)'
;MKKKQKMLVTAAMVATLATSALPTTLASAAETNAPIQQQESQKSIQPFSQSNLEIAVNAALYGPEVKKIKVFEHEFNVKPVEVVNLGGGKQYVKGQISHHLTLRPDDQFYYEFTVKDGKVTDTPKFYIDRGGFTPFAAPLLSIIAAYNGIPVNPNDLNTLGQQIGRVIDGSWEHAAQSIATIVSLTFNEE
;
A
#
# COMPACT_ATOMS: atom_id res chain seq x y z
N MET A 1 2.74 6.91 45.69
CA MET A 1 1.54 7.57 45.10
C MET A 1 1.64 9.08 45.29
N LYS A 2 1.60 9.88 44.22
CA LYS A 2 1.33 11.33 44.27
C LYS A 2 0.32 11.67 43.17
N LYS A 3 -0.60 12.60 43.43
CA LYS A 3 -1.81 12.80 42.62
C LYS A 3 -1.63 13.89 41.55
N LYS A 4 -2.14 13.57 40.35
CA LYS A 4 -2.84 14.43 39.36
C LYS A 4 -2.62 15.95 39.44
N GLN A 5 -2.23 16.53 38.30
CA GLN A 5 -2.88 17.74 37.76
C GLN A 5 -3.01 17.57 36.24
N LYS A 6 -4.22 17.76 35.70
CA LYS A 6 -4.48 17.85 34.25
C LYS A 6 -4.68 19.33 33.94
N MET A 7 -3.94 19.86 32.96
CA MET A 7 -4.19 21.21 32.44
C MET A 7 -5.08 21.09 31.21
N LEU A 8 -6.28 21.66 31.27
CA LEU A 8 -7.13 21.90 30.11
C LEU A 8 -6.75 23.27 29.56
N VAL A 9 -6.53 23.37 28.25
CA VAL A 9 -6.38 24.65 27.55
C VAL A 9 -7.47 24.72 26.49
N THR A 10 -8.27 25.78 26.58
CA THR A 10 -9.39 26.06 25.67
C THR A 10 -9.17 27.46 25.08
N ALA A 11 -9.13 27.55 23.75
CA ALA A 11 -9.21 28.79 22.99
C ALA A 11 -9.98 28.45 21.69
N ALA A 12 -11.27 28.80 21.61
CA ALA A 12 -11.80 30.12 21.27
C ALA A 12 -11.87 30.32 19.74
N MET A 13 -13.06 30.09 19.17
CA MET A 13 -13.37 30.44 17.78
C MET A 13 -13.47 31.96 17.62
N VAL A 14 -13.01 32.48 16.49
CA VAL A 14 -13.33 33.84 16.02
C VAL A 14 -14.15 33.73 14.74
N ALA A 15 -15.34 34.28 14.76
CA ALA A 15 -16.21 34.42 13.59
C ALA A 15 -16.26 35.90 13.19
N THR A 16 -16.08 36.17 11.89
CA THR A 16 -16.27 37.51 11.31
C THR A 16 -17.28 37.42 10.19
N LEU A 17 -18.46 38.00 10.43
CA LEU A 17 -19.49 38.21 9.41
C LEU A 17 -19.28 39.56 8.73
N ALA A 18 -19.44 39.60 7.41
CA ALA A 18 -19.57 40.84 6.65
C ALA A 18 -20.56 40.67 5.48
N THR A 19 -21.82 41.03 5.74
CA THR A 19 -22.79 41.48 4.72
C THR A 19 -22.28 42.80 4.10
N SER A 20 -22.53 43.19 2.84
CA SER A 20 -23.47 42.76 1.78
C SER A 20 -22.83 43.13 0.39
N ALA A 21 -23.45 43.13 -0.81
CA ALA A 21 -24.84 43.14 -1.24
C ALA A 21 -25.04 42.62 -2.69
N LEU A 22 -26.20 42.94 -3.28
CA LEU A 22 -26.66 42.73 -4.67
C LEU A 22 -27.48 44.00 -5.08
N PRO A 23 -28.01 44.15 -6.31
CA PRO A 23 -27.73 43.49 -7.61
C PRO A 23 -27.52 44.49 -8.79
N THR A 24 -27.03 44.01 -9.94
CA THR A 24 -27.48 44.55 -11.25
C THR A 24 -27.43 43.48 -12.35
N THR A 25 -28.53 43.33 -13.09
CA THR A 25 -28.63 42.53 -14.32
C THR A 25 -28.15 43.31 -15.55
N LEU A 26 -27.48 42.67 -16.52
CA LEU A 26 -27.54 43.09 -17.93
C LEU A 26 -27.18 41.95 -18.91
N ALA A 27 -27.83 41.99 -20.05
CA ALA A 27 -28.00 41.00 -21.11
C ALA A 27 -26.79 40.19 -21.61
N SER A 28 -27.06 38.96 -22.04
CA SER A 28 -26.27 38.25 -23.06
C SER A 28 -26.57 38.78 -24.46
N ALA A 29 -25.55 39.25 -25.19
CA ALA A 29 -25.47 39.21 -26.65
C ALA A 29 -24.10 39.72 -27.14
N ALA A 30 -23.21 38.81 -27.54
CA ALA A 30 -22.11 39.06 -28.47
C ALA A 30 -21.49 37.73 -28.90
N GLU A 31 -21.90 37.19 -30.05
CA GLU A 31 -21.09 36.20 -30.74
C GLU A 31 -19.85 36.90 -31.30
N THR A 32 -18.66 36.41 -30.96
CA THR A 32 -17.43 36.81 -31.66
C THR A 32 -16.50 35.61 -31.69
N ASN A 33 -16.14 35.17 -32.90
CA ASN A 33 -15.32 33.99 -33.13
C ASN A 33 -13.94 34.14 -32.46
N ALA A 34 -13.70 33.37 -31.40
CA ALA A 34 -12.37 33.18 -30.85
C ALA A 34 -11.74 31.91 -31.45
N PRO A 35 -10.50 31.94 -31.95
CA PRO A 35 -9.83 30.73 -32.38
C PRO A 35 -9.58 29.84 -31.16
N ILE A 36 -9.84 28.53 -31.30
CA ILE A 36 -9.63 27.55 -30.23
C ILE A 36 -8.13 27.46 -29.96
N GLN A 37 -7.67 28.19 -28.95
CA GLN A 37 -6.35 28.00 -28.38
C GLN A 37 -6.39 26.66 -27.64
N GLN A 38 -5.82 25.62 -28.25
CA GLN A 38 -5.63 24.34 -27.59
C GLN A 38 -4.75 24.58 -26.36
N GLN A 39 -5.38 24.54 -25.19
CA GLN A 39 -4.68 24.53 -23.92
C GLN A 39 -3.96 23.18 -23.84
N GLU A 40 -2.70 23.14 -24.29
CA GLU A 40 -1.79 22.05 -23.95
C GLU A 40 -1.79 21.92 -22.44
N SER A 41 -2.49 20.89 -21.95
CA SER A 41 -2.44 20.48 -20.55
C SER A 41 -0.99 20.16 -20.25
N GLN A 42 -0.28 21.11 -19.64
CA GLN A 42 1.07 20.91 -19.14
C GLN A 42 1.01 19.74 -18.17
N LYS A 43 1.38 18.56 -18.70
CA LYS A 43 1.46 17.32 -17.96
C LYS A 43 2.56 17.52 -16.93
N SER A 44 2.15 17.96 -15.74
CA SER A 44 3.00 18.18 -14.58
C SER A 44 3.92 16.96 -14.46
N ILE A 45 5.20 17.17 -14.77
CA ILE A 45 6.24 16.17 -14.49
C ILE A 45 6.47 16.27 -12.99
N GLN A 46 5.57 15.65 -12.23
CA GLN A 46 5.87 15.32 -10.85
C GLN A 46 7.13 14.44 -10.87
N PRO A 47 8.08 14.65 -9.93
CA PRO A 47 9.12 13.65 -9.72
C PRO A 47 8.42 12.31 -9.45
N PHE A 48 8.92 11.23 -10.04
CA PHE A 48 8.31 9.89 -9.95
C PHE A 48 7.98 9.56 -8.49
N SER A 49 6.71 9.68 -8.13
CA SER A 49 6.23 9.42 -6.78
C SER A 49 6.18 7.91 -6.60
N GLN A 50 7.05 7.41 -5.72
CA GLN A 50 7.10 6.01 -5.33
C GLN A 50 5.68 5.54 -4.97
N SER A 51 5.21 4.44 -5.57
CA SER A 51 3.82 4.03 -5.35
C SER A 51 3.63 3.53 -3.92
N ASN A 52 2.42 3.68 -3.35
CA ASN A 52 2.18 3.18 -1.98
C ASN A 52 2.43 1.66 -1.86
N LEU A 53 2.26 0.90 -2.95
CA LEU A 53 2.62 -0.51 -3.02
C LEU A 53 4.14 -0.71 -2.88
N GLU A 54 4.93 0.08 -3.61
CA GLU A 54 6.39 0.05 -3.56
C GLU A 54 6.93 0.53 -2.20
N ILE A 55 6.31 1.53 -1.57
CA ILE A 55 6.61 1.94 -0.19
C ILE A 55 6.30 0.80 0.80
N ALA A 56 5.17 0.11 0.65
CA ALA A 56 4.81 -1.03 1.48
C ALA A 56 5.81 -2.21 1.33
N VAL A 57 6.21 -2.53 0.09
CA VAL A 57 7.22 -3.56 -0.19
C VAL A 57 8.58 -3.19 0.42
N ASN A 58 9.04 -1.95 0.26
CA ASN A 58 10.30 -1.49 0.84
C ASN A 58 10.26 -1.46 2.39
N ALA A 59 9.11 -1.13 3.00
CA ALA A 59 8.92 -1.23 4.45
C ALA A 59 8.97 -2.68 4.95
N ALA A 60 8.51 -3.65 4.16
CA ALA A 60 8.64 -5.06 4.48
C ALA A 60 10.08 -5.57 4.31
N LEU A 61 10.80 -5.18 3.25
CA LEU A 61 12.15 -5.66 2.97
C LEU A 61 13.23 -5.03 3.87
N TYR A 62 13.16 -3.72 4.09
CA TYR A 62 14.25 -2.94 4.69
C TYR A 62 13.84 -2.22 5.97
N GLY A 63 12.54 -2.04 6.20
CA GLY A 63 12.00 -1.26 7.31
C GLY A 63 12.26 0.25 7.17
N PRO A 64 11.86 1.05 8.19
CA PRO A 64 11.10 0.65 9.38
C PRO A 64 9.63 0.28 9.07
N GLU A 65 8.87 -0.14 10.09
CA GLU A 65 7.42 -0.35 9.98
C GLU A 65 6.71 0.93 9.49
N VAL A 66 5.94 0.81 8.41
CA VAL A 66 5.09 1.89 7.89
C VAL A 66 3.65 1.66 8.35
N LYS A 67 2.97 2.74 8.77
CA LYS A 67 1.60 2.69 9.33
C LYS A 67 0.61 3.47 8.50
N LYS A 68 -0.63 2.96 8.44
CA LYS A 68 -1.77 3.52 7.68
C LYS A 68 -1.45 3.83 6.21
N ILE A 69 -0.64 2.98 5.57
CA ILE A 69 -0.37 3.14 4.15
C ILE A 69 -1.53 2.60 3.32
N LYS A 70 -2.13 3.46 2.47
CA LYS A 70 -3.23 3.07 1.58
C LYS A 70 -2.68 2.31 0.37
N VAL A 71 -2.91 1.00 0.30
CA VAL A 71 -2.56 0.15 -0.85
C VAL A 71 -3.86 -0.38 -1.46
N PHE A 72 -4.09 -0.05 -2.73
CA PHE A 72 -5.43 -0.11 -3.35
C PHE A 72 -6.44 0.67 -2.49
N GLU A 73 -7.60 0.11 -2.15
CA GLU A 73 -8.62 0.79 -1.34
C GLU A 73 -8.51 0.55 0.18
N HIS A 74 -7.44 -0.10 0.64
CA HIS A 74 -7.28 -0.51 2.05
C HIS A 74 -6.07 0.14 2.71
N GLU A 75 -6.18 0.45 4.00
CA GLU A 75 -5.06 0.96 4.81
C GLU A 75 -4.36 -0.18 5.54
N PHE A 76 -3.03 -0.17 5.56
CA PHE A 76 -2.22 -1.21 6.19
C PHE A 76 -1.16 -0.65 7.15
N ASN A 77 -0.79 -1.45 8.15
CA ASN A 77 0.50 -1.33 8.83
C ASN A 77 1.39 -2.49 8.35
N VAL A 78 2.54 -2.18 7.76
CA VAL A 78 3.44 -3.15 7.14
C VAL A 78 4.74 -3.21 7.93
N LYS A 79 5.04 -4.39 8.47
CA LYS A 79 6.22 -4.62 9.29
C LYS A 79 7.38 -5.21 8.46
N PRO A 80 8.64 -4.97 8.87
CA PRO A 80 9.80 -5.65 8.30
C PRO A 80 9.68 -7.17 8.43
N VAL A 81 10.20 -7.91 7.46
CA VAL A 81 10.28 -9.37 7.50
C VAL A 81 11.30 -9.86 8.52
N GLU A 82 11.03 -11.02 9.12
CA GLU A 82 11.98 -11.82 9.88
C GLU A 82 12.67 -12.78 8.90
N VAL A 83 13.99 -12.68 8.74
CA VAL A 83 14.80 -13.62 7.93
C VAL A 83 15.62 -14.50 8.85
N VAL A 84 15.32 -15.80 8.87
CA VAL A 84 16.02 -16.80 9.68
C VAL A 84 16.95 -17.60 8.78
N ASN A 85 18.26 -17.50 8.99
CA ASN A 85 19.25 -18.33 8.29
C ASN A 85 19.23 -19.75 8.88
N LEU A 86 18.95 -20.75 8.04
CA LEU A 86 18.87 -22.17 8.40
C LEU A 86 20.16 -22.96 8.06
N GLY A 87 21.17 -22.28 7.51
CA GLY A 87 22.43 -22.88 7.04
C GLY A 87 22.31 -23.51 5.64
N GLY A 88 23.46 -23.82 5.03
CA GLY A 88 23.51 -24.50 3.72
C GLY A 88 22.80 -23.74 2.59
N GLY A 89 22.94 -22.41 2.56
CA GLY A 89 22.29 -21.53 1.58
C GLY A 89 20.78 -21.34 1.80
N LYS A 90 20.19 -21.94 2.84
CA LYS A 90 18.76 -21.90 3.13
C LYS A 90 18.41 -20.77 4.12
N GLN A 91 17.37 -20.01 3.78
CA GLN A 91 16.72 -19.04 4.66
C GLN A 91 15.22 -19.35 4.75
N TYR A 92 14.60 -18.94 5.85
CA TYR A 92 13.15 -18.97 6.04
C TYR A 92 12.69 -17.58 6.43
N VAL A 93 11.76 -17.04 5.63
CA VAL A 93 11.29 -15.66 5.72
C VAL A 93 9.87 -15.67 6.24
N LYS A 94 9.57 -14.77 7.19
CA LYS A 94 8.22 -14.50 7.69
C LYS A 94 7.90 -13.02 7.61
N GLY A 95 6.66 -12.65 7.34
CA GLY A 95 6.22 -11.28 7.43
C GLY A 95 4.80 -11.13 7.98
N GLN A 96 4.48 -9.90 8.39
CA GLN A 96 3.20 -9.53 9.00
C GLN A 96 2.70 -8.20 8.40
N ILE A 97 1.45 -8.20 7.96
CA ILE A 97 0.70 -7.03 7.49
C ILE A 97 -0.56 -6.93 8.34
N SER A 98 -0.83 -5.75 8.90
CA SER A 98 -2.01 -5.43 9.71
C SER A 98 -3.00 -4.67 8.83
N HIS A 99 -4.22 -5.15 8.64
CA HIS A 99 -5.28 -4.38 7.98
C HIS A 99 -5.82 -3.35 8.97
N HIS A 100 -5.60 -2.07 8.68
CA HIS A 100 -5.90 -1.01 9.65
C HIS A 100 -7.40 -0.75 9.74
N LEU A 101 -7.96 -0.92 10.94
CA LEU A 101 -9.39 -0.75 11.20
C LEU A 101 -9.63 0.29 12.31
N THR A 102 -10.28 1.40 11.98
CA THR A 102 -10.45 2.54 12.89
C THR A 102 -11.22 2.23 14.18
N LEU A 103 -12.10 1.21 14.18
CA LEU A 103 -13.08 0.95 15.25
C LEU A 103 -13.09 -0.49 15.80
N ARG A 104 -12.14 -1.34 15.40
CA ARG A 104 -11.97 -2.71 15.91
C ARG A 104 -10.48 -3.10 15.87
N PRO A 105 -10.03 -4.16 16.55
CA PRO A 105 -8.70 -4.69 16.34
C PRO A 105 -8.44 -4.93 14.84
N ASP A 106 -7.25 -4.52 14.38
CA ASP A 106 -6.77 -4.78 13.02
C ASP A 106 -6.78 -6.29 12.74
N ASP A 107 -7.30 -6.70 11.60
CA ASP A 107 -7.14 -8.08 11.12
C ASP A 107 -5.67 -8.29 10.72
N GLN A 108 -5.09 -9.46 11.00
CA GLN A 108 -3.68 -9.74 10.69
C GLN A 108 -3.55 -10.67 9.49
N PHE A 109 -2.56 -10.40 8.65
CA PHE A 109 -2.13 -11.26 7.53
C PHE A 109 -0.67 -11.61 7.72
N TYR A 110 -0.39 -12.92 7.75
CA TYR A 110 0.95 -13.47 7.89
C TYR A 110 1.32 -14.21 6.62
N TYR A 111 2.59 -14.14 6.25
CA TYR A 111 3.13 -14.88 5.13
C TYR A 111 4.48 -15.49 5.47
N GLU A 112 4.76 -16.66 4.90
CA GLU A 112 6.03 -17.36 5.07
C GLU A 112 6.46 -18.08 3.80
N PHE A 113 7.78 -18.15 3.56
CA PHE A 113 8.38 -18.88 2.45
C PHE A 113 9.83 -19.27 2.74
N THR A 114 10.33 -20.25 1.98
CA THR A 114 11.72 -20.69 2.03
C THR A 114 12.48 -20.10 0.84
N VAL A 115 13.70 -19.61 1.10
CA VAL A 115 14.68 -19.26 0.06
C VAL A 115 15.84 -20.25 0.17
N LYS A 116 16.38 -20.72 -0.95
CA LYS A 116 17.59 -21.54 -1.01
C LYS A 116 18.45 -21.07 -2.17
N ASP A 117 19.72 -20.77 -1.91
CA ASP A 117 20.70 -20.39 -2.93
C ASP A 117 20.15 -19.27 -3.85
N GLY A 118 19.59 -18.22 -3.24
CA GLY A 118 18.99 -17.08 -3.94
C GLY A 118 17.65 -17.34 -4.65
N LYS A 119 16.93 -18.43 -4.36
CA LYS A 119 15.64 -18.76 -5.02
C LYS A 119 14.56 -19.16 -4.05
N VAL A 120 13.34 -18.65 -4.23
CA VAL A 120 12.17 -19.13 -3.47
C VAL A 120 11.85 -20.57 -3.87
N THR A 121 11.96 -21.53 -2.95
CA THR A 121 11.78 -22.96 -3.27
C THR A 121 10.39 -23.49 -3.02
N ASP A 122 9.69 -22.90 -2.05
CA ASP A 122 8.40 -23.35 -1.58
C ASP A 122 7.33 -22.34 -1.97
N THR A 123 6.14 -22.82 -2.34
CA THR A 123 4.98 -21.94 -2.52
C THR A 123 4.73 -21.13 -1.24
N PRO A 124 4.76 -19.78 -1.29
CA PRO A 124 4.50 -18.95 -0.13
C PRO A 124 3.14 -19.29 0.50
N LYS A 125 3.13 -19.47 1.82
CA LYS A 125 1.92 -19.76 2.57
C LYS A 125 1.40 -18.47 3.17
N PHE A 126 0.08 -18.32 3.18
CA PHE A 126 -0.62 -17.16 3.70
C PHE A 126 -1.58 -17.59 4.80
N TYR A 127 -1.67 -16.77 5.84
CA TYR A 127 -2.56 -17.00 6.98
C TYR A 127 -3.22 -15.69 7.40
N ILE A 128 -4.44 -15.78 7.88
CA ILE A 128 -5.20 -14.65 8.41
C ILE A 128 -5.51 -14.93 9.87
N ASP A 129 -5.43 -13.90 10.72
CA ASP A 129 -5.98 -13.93 12.07
C ASP A 129 -7.10 -12.89 12.21
N ARG A 130 -8.31 -13.40 12.46
CA ARG A 130 -9.54 -12.64 12.75
C ARG A 130 -10.16 -13.08 14.09
N GLY A 131 -9.31 -13.42 15.07
CA GLY A 131 -9.71 -14.15 16.29
C GLY A 131 -9.58 -15.67 16.12
N GLY A 132 -8.63 -16.10 15.29
CA GLY A 132 -8.40 -17.48 14.90
C GLY A 132 -7.51 -17.54 13.66
N PHE A 133 -6.43 -18.31 13.73
CA PHE A 133 -5.41 -18.42 12.68
C PHE A 133 -5.85 -19.39 11.58
N THR A 134 -6.22 -18.88 10.41
CA THR A 134 -6.75 -19.65 9.28
C THR A 134 -5.83 -19.59 8.06
N PRO A 135 -5.58 -20.71 7.35
CA PRO A 135 -4.88 -20.68 6.06
C PRO A 135 -5.68 -19.91 5.01
N PHE A 136 -5.01 -19.08 4.23
CA PHE A 136 -5.59 -18.34 3.12
C PHE A 136 -5.10 -18.93 1.78
N ALA A 137 -5.99 -19.63 1.07
CA ALA A 137 -5.74 -20.12 -0.28
C ALA A 137 -6.04 -19.01 -1.29
N ALA A 138 -5.07 -18.69 -2.14
CA ALA A 138 -4.93 -17.31 -2.62
C ALA A 138 -4.69 -17.24 -4.14
N PRO A 139 -5.39 -16.36 -4.90
CA PRO A 139 -5.42 -16.40 -6.37
C PRO A 139 -4.08 -16.05 -7.04
N LEU A 140 -3.24 -15.22 -6.40
CA LEU A 140 -1.96 -14.79 -6.96
C LEU A 140 -0.85 -15.87 -6.94
N LEU A 141 -1.15 -17.09 -6.48
CA LEU A 141 -0.22 -18.24 -6.57
C LEU A 141 0.21 -18.54 -8.01
N SER A 142 -0.67 -18.28 -8.98
CA SER A 142 -0.37 -18.35 -10.42
C SER A 142 0.72 -17.37 -10.86
N ILE A 143 0.77 -16.17 -10.28
CA ILE A 143 1.80 -15.16 -10.55
C ILE A 143 3.12 -15.60 -9.93
N ILE A 144 3.11 -16.10 -8.69
CA ILE A 144 4.32 -16.63 -8.05
C ILE A 144 4.91 -17.79 -8.88
N ALA A 145 4.08 -18.69 -9.40
CA ALA A 145 4.53 -19.77 -10.27
C ALA A 145 5.13 -19.27 -11.60
N ALA A 146 4.56 -18.21 -12.20
CA ALA A 146 5.07 -17.61 -13.43
C ALA A 146 6.41 -16.88 -13.26
N TYR A 147 6.68 -16.34 -12.07
CA TYR A 147 7.91 -15.63 -11.71
C TYR A 147 8.90 -16.48 -10.86
N ASN A 148 8.65 -17.79 -10.72
CA ASN A 148 9.47 -18.65 -9.87
C ASN A 148 10.90 -18.79 -10.41
N GLY A 149 11.90 -18.34 -9.63
CA GLY A 149 13.30 -18.30 -10.06
C GLY A 149 13.60 -17.27 -11.14
N ILE A 150 12.68 -16.33 -11.42
CA ILE A 150 12.91 -15.14 -12.23
C ILE A 150 13.19 -13.97 -11.28
N PRO A 151 14.34 -13.28 -11.41
CA PRO A 151 14.62 -12.06 -10.65
C PRO A 151 13.60 -10.96 -10.95
N VAL A 152 13.04 -10.33 -9.92
CA VAL A 152 12.13 -9.19 -10.08
C VAL A 152 12.89 -7.90 -9.79
N ASN A 153 13.06 -7.07 -10.82
CA ASN A 153 13.70 -5.78 -10.69
C ASN A 153 12.85 -4.82 -9.84
N PRO A 154 13.41 -4.07 -8.88
CA PRO A 154 12.68 -3.04 -8.12
C PRO A 154 11.97 -1.99 -8.98
N ASN A 155 12.46 -1.72 -10.20
CA ASN A 155 11.82 -0.79 -11.13
C ASN A 155 10.56 -1.38 -11.80
N ASP A 156 10.43 -2.72 -11.86
CA ASP A 156 9.27 -3.41 -12.44
C ASP A 156 8.10 -3.56 -11.45
N LEU A 157 8.26 -3.12 -10.19
CA LEU A 157 7.24 -3.23 -9.15
C LEU A 157 5.92 -2.53 -9.51
N ASN A 158 5.97 -1.44 -10.28
CA ASN A 158 4.77 -0.78 -10.79
C ASN A 158 4.07 -1.61 -11.88
N THR A 159 4.82 -2.29 -12.75
CA THR A 159 4.27 -3.21 -13.78
C THR A 159 3.66 -4.45 -13.13
N LEU A 160 4.38 -5.07 -12.19
CA LEU A 160 3.92 -6.23 -11.43
C LEU A 160 2.69 -5.87 -10.57
N GLY A 161 2.70 -4.71 -9.91
CA GLY A 161 1.55 -4.16 -9.20
C GLY A 161 0.31 -3.93 -10.08
N GLN A 162 0.50 -3.49 -11.32
CA GLN A 162 -0.61 -3.37 -12.29
C GLN A 162 -1.13 -4.74 -12.77
N GLN A 163 -0.26 -5.74 -12.96
CA GLN A 163 -0.70 -7.09 -13.31
C GLN A 163 -1.52 -7.71 -12.17
N ILE A 164 -1.01 -7.62 -10.94
CA ILE A 164 -1.68 -8.10 -9.73
C ILE A 164 -3.01 -7.34 -9.52
N GLY A 165 -3.03 -6.02 -9.70
CA GLY A 165 -4.23 -5.20 -9.53
C GLY A 165 -5.41 -5.57 -10.44
N ARG A 166 -5.19 -6.30 -11.54
CA ARG A 166 -6.26 -6.80 -12.44
C ARG A 166 -7.00 -8.02 -11.89
N VAL A 167 -6.41 -8.71 -10.92
CA VAL A 167 -6.94 -9.96 -10.34
C VAL A 167 -7.30 -9.85 -8.85
N ILE A 168 -7.21 -8.63 -8.29
CA ILE A 168 -7.75 -8.29 -6.97
C ILE A 168 -9.26 -8.02 -7.10
N ASP A 169 -10.06 -8.69 -6.28
CA ASP A 169 -11.53 -8.54 -6.22
C ASP A 169 -12.01 -7.36 -5.35
N GLY A 170 -11.07 -6.57 -4.82
CA GLY A 170 -11.33 -5.47 -3.90
C GLY A 170 -11.35 -5.87 -2.41
N SER A 171 -11.15 -7.14 -2.06
CA SER A 171 -10.92 -7.54 -0.66
C SER A 171 -9.54 -7.09 -0.16
N TRP A 172 -9.44 -6.89 1.16
CA TRP A 172 -8.18 -6.48 1.76
C TRP A 172 -7.19 -7.65 1.81
N GLU A 173 -7.68 -8.88 1.89
CA GLU A 173 -6.88 -10.11 1.84
C GLU A 173 -6.03 -10.19 0.56
N HIS A 174 -6.63 -9.95 -0.60
CA HIS A 174 -5.91 -9.92 -1.87
C HIS A 174 -4.96 -8.72 -1.99
N ALA A 175 -5.32 -7.56 -1.43
CA ALA A 175 -4.42 -6.41 -1.34
C ALA A 175 -3.19 -6.69 -0.44
N ALA A 176 -3.36 -7.33 0.71
CA ALA A 176 -2.26 -7.76 1.58
C ALA A 176 -1.41 -8.85 0.92
N GLN A 177 -2.04 -9.83 0.25
CA GLN A 177 -1.34 -10.84 -0.54
C GLN A 177 -0.49 -10.20 -1.64
N SER A 178 -0.97 -9.13 -2.29
CA SER A 178 -0.22 -8.44 -3.35
C SER A 178 1.14 -7.93 -2.87
N ILE A 179 1.18 -7.34 -1.68
CA ILE A 179 2.42 -6.90 -1.02
C ILE A 179 3.32 -8.11 -0.75
N ALA A 180 2.77 -9.16 -0.12
CA ALA A 180 3.51 -10.36 0.26
C ALA A 180 4.07 -11.15 -0.94
N THR A 181 3.30 -11.25 -2.04
CA THR A 181 3.74 -11.86 -3.31
C THR A 181 4.95 -11.12 -3.87
N ILE A 182 4.89 -9.79 -3.93
CA ILE A 182 6.02 -8.99 -4.42
C ILE A 182 7.25 -9.17 -3.51
N VAL A 183 7.06 -9.08 -2.18
CA VAL A 183 8.13 -9.31 -1.21
C VAL A 183 8.76 -10.68 -1.38
N SER A 184 7.99 -11.74 -1.67
CA SER A 184 8.56 -13.07 -1.94
C SER A 184 9.40 -13.09 -3.23
N LEU A 185 8.95 -12.44 -4.30
CA LEU A 185 9.64 -12.46 -5.59
C LEU A 185 10.95 -11.66 -5.59
N THR A 186 11.09 -10.65 -4.72
CA THR A 186 12.34 -9.91 -4.54
C THR A 186 13.47 -10.71 -3.85
N PHE A 187 13.20 -11.92 -3.35
CA PHE A 187 14.25 -12.86 -2.88
C PHE A 187 14.80 -13.78 -3.97
N ASN A 188 14.35 -13.64 -5.23
CA ASN A 188 14.97 -14.32 -6.38
C ASN A 188 16.18 -13.49 -6.88
N GLU A 189 17.38 -14.01 -6.69
CA GLU A 189 18.65 -13.48 -7.20
C GLU A 189 18.91 -13.96 -8.65
N GLU A 190 19.76 -13.22 -9.39
CA GLU A 190 20.17 -13.52 -10.78
C GLU A 190 21.03 -14.79 -10.93
#